data_AF-A0A8S2VH21-F1
#
_entry.id   AF-A0A8S2VH21-F1
#
_cell.length_a   1.000
_cell.length_b   1.000
_cell.length_c   1.000
_cell.angle_alpha   90.00
_cell.angle_beta   90.00
_cell.angle_gamma   90.00
#
_symmetry.space_group_name_H-M   'P 1'
#
loop_
_entity.id
_entity.type
_entity.pdbx_description
1 polymer ?
#
loop_
_entity_poly.entity_id
_entity_poly.type
_entity_poly.pdbx_seq_one_letter_code
_entity_poly.pdbx_strand_id
1 'polypeptide(L)'
;ENRILSKEKASVKWEPETVRVNELRQAVATYYNDTFRNDNSELKPFTYENVCIVPGGRAGLTRIASVIGDAYTGYQLPDYTAYEQLLTICHRTVPISTHLDSEKQYRKKISCCYNSFEIESLFLCFSCFKRKRKVVKRHNNN
;
A
#
# COMPACT_ATOMS: atom_id res chain seq x y z
N GLU A 1 -10.12 -17.89 51.19
CA GLU A 1 -10.56 -16.90 50.17
C GLU A 1 -9.79 -15.61 50.39
N ASN A 2 -9.46 -14.87 49.31
CA ASN A 2 -8.59 -13.68 49.25
C ASN A 2 -7.10 -13.91 48.96
N ARG A 3 -6.80 -14.64 47.87
CA ARG A 3 -5.46 -14.71 47.23
C ARG A 3 -5.50 -14.14 45.80
N ILE A 4 -6.19 -13.01 45.58
CA ILE A 4 -6.33 -12.38 44.24
C ILE A 4 -6.14 -10.85 44.32
N LEU A 5 -5.40 -10.34 45.31
CA LEU A 5 -5.04 -8.91 45.39
C LEU A 5 -3.53 -8.68 45.46
N SER A 6 -2.79 -9.32 44.56
CA SER A 6 -1.47 -8.86 44.14
C SER A 6 -1.45 -8.78 42.62
N LYS A 7 -2.21 -7.82 42.07
CA LYS A 7 -1.90 -7.29 40.74
C LYS A 7 -0.54 -6.63 40.86
N GLU A 8 0.47 -7.43 40.60
CA GLU A 8 1.85 -7.03 40.44
C GLU A 8 1.84 -5.88 39.44
N LYS A 9 2.17 -4.68 39.93
CA LYS A 9 2.38 -3.51 39.10
C LYS A 9 3.48 -3.91 38.13
N ALA A 10 3.10 -4.25 36.89
CA ALA A 10 4.04 -4.41 35.80
C ALA A 10 4.81 -3.09 35.71
N SER A 11 6.01 -3.08 36.28
CA SER A 11 6.92 -1.96 36.19
C SER A 11 7.21 -1.80 34.72
N VAL A 12 6.63 -0.76 34.11
CA VAL A 12 6.95 -0.38 32.74
C VAL A 12 8.35 0.19 32.82
N LYS A 13 9.33 -0.71 32.75
CA LYS A 13 10.74 -0.37 32.57
C LYS A 13 10.83 0.24 31.17
N TRP A 14 11.06 1.55 31.12
CA TRP A 14 11.29 2.28 29.88
C TRP A 14 12.65 1.88 29.30
N GLU A 15 12.68 0.69 28.70
CA GLU A 15 13.75 0.32 27.79
C GLU A 15 13.66 1.20 26.55
N PRO A 16 14.79 1.57 25.93
CA PRO A 16 14.77 2.34 24.70
C PRO A 16 13.88 1.62 23.70
N GLU A 17 12.93 2.36 23.13
CA GLU A 17 11.88 1.85 22.26
C GLU A 17 12.43 0.96 21.13
N THR A 18 13.67 1.23 20.71
CA THR A 18 14.41 0.44 19.73
C THR A 18 14.59 -1.04 20.11
N VAL A 19 14.83 -1.38 21.38
CA VAL A 19 15.10 -2.77 21.81
C VAL A 19 13.79 -3.57 21.93
N ARG A 20 12.77 -3.02 22.60
CA ARG A 20 11.45 -3.67 22.71
C ARG A 20 10.75 -3.84 21.38
N VAL A 21 10.91 -2.88 20.46
CA VAL A 21 10.32 -2.97 19.13
C VAL A 21 11.02 -4.05 18.29
N ASN A 22 12.31 -4.33 18.51
CA ASN A 22 13.01 -5.39 17.79
C ASN A 22 12.53 -6.80 18.18
N GLU A 23 12.28 -7.05 19.46
CA GLU A 23 11.71 -8.33 19.91
C GLU A 23 10.31 -8.55 19.34
N LEU A 24 9.46 -7.51 19.36
CA LEU A 24 8.13 -7.56 18.76
C LEU A 24 8.19 -7.81 17.24
N ARG A 25 9.10 -7.13 16.54
CA ARG A 25 9.30 -7.33 15.09
C ARG A 25 9.76 -8.74 14.78
N GLN A 26 10.65 -9.30 15.61
CA GLN A 26 11.13 -10.67 15.46
C GLN A 26 9.99 -11.68 15.67
N ALA A 27 9.15 -11.48 16.70
CA ALA A 27 7.99 -12.35 16.94
C ALA A 27 7.00 -12.32 15.76
N VAL A 28 6.72 -11.15 15.20
CA VAL A 28 5.87 -11.01 14.01
C VAL A 28 6.50 -11.68 12.79
N ALA A 29 7.82 -11.55 12.59
CA ALA A 29 8.53 -12.21 11.50
C ALA A 29 8.44 -13.75 11.61
N THR A 30 8.66 -14.30 12.81
CA THR A 30 8.50 -15.73 13.08
C THR A 30 7.07 -16.19 12.76
N TYR A 31 6.05 -15.51 13.29
CA TYR A 31 4.65 -15.84 13.01
C TYR A 31 4.32 -15.85 11.51
N TYR A 32 4.82 -14.86 10.75
CA TYR A 32 4.56 -14.76 9.32
C TYR A 32 5.27 -15.87 8.53
N ASN A 33 6.51 -16.19 8.90
CA ASN A 33 7.25 -17.30 8.31
C ASN A 33 6.51 -18.62 8.58
N ASP A 34 6.06 -18.82 9.82
CA ASP A 34 5.40 -20.05 10.22
C ASP A 34 4.04 -20.26 9.52
N THR A 35 3.28 -19.18 9.35
CA THR A 35 1.93 -19.23 8.79
C THR A 35 1.91 -19.30 7.26
N PHE A 36 2.83 -18.62 6.58
CA PHE A 36 2.75 -18.39 5.14
C PHE A 36 3.97 -18.85 4.33
N ARG A 37 5.08 -19.21 4.99
CA ARG A 37 6.35 -19.53 4.30
C ARG A 37 6.95 -20.90 4.67
N ASN A 38 6.40 -21.59 5.67
CA ASN A 38 6.90 -22.90 6.12
C ASN A 38 6.96 -23.96 5.02
N ASP A 39 6.02 -23.95 4.07
CA ASP A 39 5.97 -24.97 3.01
C ASP A 39 6.83 -24.60 1.79
N ASN A 40 7.45 -23.41 1.77
CA ASN A 40 8.20 -22.88 0.64
C ASN A 40 9.69 -22.79 0.94
N SER A 41 10.41 -23.90 0.79
CA SER A 41 11.85 -24.03 1.02
C SER A 41 12.72 -23.13 0.13
N GLU A 42 12.17 -22.60 -0.97
CA GLU A 42 12.87 -21.68 -1.88
C GLU A 42 12.86 -20.21 -1.42
N LEU A 43 12.02 -19.87 -0.43
CA LEU A 43 11.77 -18.50 -0.03
C LEU A 43 12.63 -18.11 1.18
N LYS A 44 13.45 -17.06 1.03
CA LYS A 44 14.24 -16.51 2.14
C LYS A 44 13.31 -16.14 3.32
N PRO A 45 13.61 -16.55 4.57
CA PRO A 45 12.81 -16.21 5.73
C PRO A 45 12.90 -14.71 6.02
N PHE A 46 11.80 -14.12 6.51
CA PHE A 46 11.81 -12.74 6.96
C PHE A 46 12.53 -12.60 8.29
N THR A 47 13.31 -11.53 8.42
CA THR A 47 13.95 -11.11 9.67
C THR A 47 13.23 -9.90 10.24
N TYR A 48 13.61 -9.48 11.45
CA TYR A 48 13.08 -8.26 12.07
C TYR A 48 13.19 -7.02 11.16
N GLU A 49 14.19 -6.95 10.27
CA GLU A 49 14.41 -5.84 9.33
C GLU A 49 13.28 -5.70 8.29
N ASN A 50 12.64 -6.80 7.90
CA ASN A 50 11.54 -6.79 6.94
C ASN A 50 10.20 -6.34 7.54
N VAL A 51 10.12 -6.26 8.87
CA VAL A 51 8.88 -5.93 9.59
C VAL A 51 8.94 -4.48 10.05
N CYS A 52 7.83 -3.75 9.91
CA CYS A 52 7.67 -2.42 10.49
C CYS A 52 6.39 -2.37 11.32
N ILE A 53 6.51 -2.00 12.61
CA ILE A 53 5.35 -1.81 13.49
C ILE A 53 4.84 -0.38 13.31
N VAL A 54 3.52 -0.24 13.16
CA VAL A 54 2.85 1.04 12.91
C VAL A 54 1.57 1.15 13.75
N PRO A 55 1.17 2.36 14.16
CA PRO A 55 -0.04 2.59 14.94
C PRO A 55 -1.29 2.51 14.05
N GLY A 56 -1.56 1.33 13.49
CA GLY A 56 -2.70 1.05 12.63
C GLY A 56 -2.38 1.05 11.12
N GLY A 57 -3.30 0.48 10.33
CA GLY A 57 -3.11 0.26 8.90
C GLY A 57 -3.00 1.54 8.08
N ARG A 58 -3.79 2.57 8.39
CA ARG A 58 -3.76 3.87 7.68
C ARG A 58 -2.41 4.58 7.84
N ALA A 59 -1.84 4.54 9.05
CA ALA A 59 -0.52 5.12 9.31
C ALA A 59 0.58 4.38 8.54
N GLY A 60 0.51 3.04 8.46
CA GLY A 60 1.44 2.24 7.66
C GLY A 60 1.33 2.50 6.16
N LEU A 61 0.10 2.54 5.64
CA LEU A 61 -0.15 2.84 4.23
C LEU A 61 0.36 4.23 3.83
N THR A 62 0.10 5.24 4.66
CA THR A 62 0.59 6.61 4.44
C THR A 62 2.12 6.67 4.47
N ARG A 63 2.76 5.93 5.38
CA ARG A 63 4.22 5.83 5.45
C ARG A 63 4.79 5.25 4.16
N ILE A 64 4.21 4.17 3.65
CA ILE A 64 4.64 3.55 2.38
C ILE A 64 4.48 4.54 1.22
N ALA A 65 3.31 5.18 1.11
CA ALA A 65 3.04 6.13 0.04
C ALA A 65 3.91 7.39 0.12
N SER A 66 4.41 7.77 1.30
CA SER A 66 5.38 8.86 1.46
C SER A 66 6.79 8.52 0.95
N VAL A 67 7.15 7.23 0.93
CA VAL A 67 8.47 6.74 0.50
C VAL A 67 8.47 6.39 -0.98
N ILE A 68 7.33 5.92 -1.51
CA ILE A 68 7.18 5.64 -2.94
C ILE A 68 7.25 6.95 -3.71
N GLY A 69 8.11 6.99 -4.73
CA GLY A 69 8.24 8.13 -5.64
C GLY A 69 7.05 8.27 -6.59
N ASP A 70 7.29 8.90 -7.74
CA ASP A 70 6.25 9.09 -8.73
C ASP A 70 5.91 7.74 -9.38
N ALA A 71 4.70 7.25 -9.14
CA ALA A 71 4.29 5.90 -9.50
C ALA A 71 2.82 5.82 -9.92
N TYR A 72 2.53 5.01 -10.93
CA TYR A 72 1.16 4.67 -11.32
C TYR A 72 0.61 3.61 -10.37
N THR A 73 -0.48 3.94 -9.67
CA THR A 73 -1.06 3.06 -8.64
C THR A 73 -2.42 2.56 -9.10
N GLY A 74 -2.50 1.27 -9.41
CA GLY A 74 -3.77 0.62 -9.73
C GLY A 74 -4.59 0.35 -8.47
N TYR A 75 -5.82 0.85 -8.41
CA TYR A 75 -6.79 0.54 -7.36
C TYR A 75 -8.08 -0.02 -7.97
N GLN A 76 -8.96 -0.59 -7.15
CA GLN A 76 -10.10 -1.35 -7.65
C GLN A 76 -11.42 -0.90 -7.11
N LEU A 77 -12.45 -0.88 -7.95
CA LEU A 77 -13.81 -0.56 -7.54
C LEU A 77 -14.67 -1.84 -7.45
N PRO A 78 -15.40 -2.07 -6.35
CA PRO A 78 -15.50 -1.24 -5.13
C PRO A 78 -14.22 -1.32 -4.27
N ASP A 79 -13.74 -0.18 -3.75
CA ASP A 79 -12.50 -0.09 -2.98
C ASP A 79 -12.73 -0.05 -1.46
N TYR A 80 -11.65 -0.31 -0.73
CA TYR A 80 -11.60 -0.07 0.71
C TYR A 80 -11.37 1.43 0.97
N THR A 81 -12.26 2.05 1.75
CA THR A 81 -12.30 3.51 2.00
C THR A 81 -11.02 4.13 2.59
N ALA A 82 -10.05 3.32 3.01
CA ALA A 82 -8.73 3.84 3.40
C ALA A 82 -7.87 4.23 2.20
N TYR A 83 -8.06 3.62 1.03
CA TYR A 83 -7.29 3.93 -0.16
C TYR A 83 -7.66 5.28 -0.75
N GLU A 84 -8.94 5.66 -0.73
CA GLU A 84 -9.38 6.98 -1.20
C GLU A 84 -8.65 8.12 -0.48
N GLN A 85 -8.53 8.05 0.85
CA GLN A 85 -7.79 9.04 1.63
C GLN A 85 -6.31 9.06 1.26
N LEU A 86 -5.69 7.89 1.07
CA LEU A 86 -4.29 7.79 0.68
C LEU A 86 -4.04 8.39 -0.71
N LEU A 87 -4.87 8.03 -1.69
CA LEU A 87 -4.75 8.51 -3.07
C LEU A 87 -4.98 10.01 -3.18
N THR A 88 -5.82 10.57 -2.30
CA THR A 88 -6.07 12.02 -2.24
C THR A 88 -4.88 12.78 -1.64
N ILE A 89 -4.23 12.23 -0.61
CA ILE A 89 -3.11 12.88 0.09
C ILE A 89 -1.80 12.74 -0.69
N CYS A 90 -1.58 11.61 -1.36
CA CYS A 90 -0.34 11.30 -2.05
C CYS A 90 -0.40 11.73 -3.52
N HIS A 91 -0.12 13.01 -3.79
CA HIS A 91 -0.12 13.58 -5.15
C HIS A 91 0.91 12.98 -6.12
N ARG A 92 1.89 12.22 -5.61
CA ARG A 92 2.93 11.56 -6.40
C ARG A 92 2.45 10.24 -7.02
N THR A 93 1.39 9.66 -6.47
CA THR A 93 0.79 8.46 -7.02
C THR A 93 -0.32 8.86 -7.97
N VAL A 94 -0.24 8.46 -9.25
CA VAL A 94 -1.32 8.65 -10.21
C VAL A 94 -2.27 7.45 -10.10
N PRO A 95 -3.48 7.62 -9.58
CA PRO A 95 -4.40 6.52 -9.37
C PRO A 95 -5.05 6.07 -10.68
N ILE A 96 -5.01 4.77 -10.96
CA ILE A 96 -5.68 4.15 -12.11
C ILE A 96 -6.77 3.21 -11.58
N SER A 97 -8.03 3.51 -11.90
CA SER A 97 -9.17 2.71 -11.46
C SER A 97 -9.35 1.47 -12.33
N THR A 98 -9.36 0.30 -11.72
CA THR A 98 -9.74 -0.97 -12.34
C THR A 98 -11.12 -1.38 -11.87
N HIS A 99 -12.09 -1.47 -12.79
CA HIS A 99 -13.44 -1.90 -12.44
C HIS A 99 -13.50 -3.42 -12.32
N LEU A 100 -13.97 -3.91 -11.18
CA LEU A 100 -14.26 -5.32 -11.01
C LEU A 100 -15.68 -5.62 -11.49
N ASP A 101 -15.83 -6.79 -12.11
CA ASP A 101 -17.08 -7.25 -12.67
C ASP A 101 -17.91 -7.98 -11.60
N SER A 102 -19.15 -7.51 -11.38
CA SER A 102 -20.09 -8.10 -10.42
C SER A 102 -20.51 -9.52 -10.82
N GLU A 103 -20.65 -9.81 -12.13
CA GLU A 103 -21.02 -11.14 -12.62
C GLU A 103 -19.93 -12.18 -12.32
N LYS A 104 -18.68 -11.71 -12.20
CA LYS A 104 -17.52 -12.54 -11.89
C LYS A 104 -17.18 -12.56 -10.40
N GLN A 105 -18.14 -12.21 -9.55
CA GLN A 105 -17.99 -12.16 -8.09
C GLN A 105 -16.79 -11.31 -7.65
N TYR A 106 -16.52 -10.21 -8.35
CA TYR A 106 -15.40 -9.31 -8.07
C TYR A 106 -14.02 -9.99 -8.10
N ARG A 107 -13.87 -11.13 -8.80
CA ARG A 107 -12.58 -11.80 -8.94
C ARG A 107 -11.62 -10.94 -9.76
N LYS A 108 -10.46 -10.62 -9.16
CA LYS A 108 -9.33 -10.00 -9.85
C LYS A 108 -8.86 -10.87 -11.03
N LYS A 109 -8.94 -10.32 -12.24
CA LYS A 109 -8.23 -10.85 -13.42
C LYS A 109 -7.09 -9.91 -13.78
N ILE A 110 -5.91 -10.50 -14.01
CA ILE A 110 -4.71 -9.75 -14.39
C ILE A 110 -4.92 -8.97 -15.70
N SER A 111 -5.67 -9.52 -16.66
CA SER A 111 -5.98 -8.85 -17.93
C SER A 111 -6.73 -7.53 -17.76
N CYS A 112 -7.62 -7.45 -16.77
CA CYS A 112 -8.38 -6.23 -16.50
C CYS A 112 -7.48 -5.10 -16.00
N CYS A 113 -6.44 -5.45 -15.22
CA CYS A 113 -5.43 -4.48 -14.80
C CYS A 113 -4.67 -3.93 -16.02
N TYR A 114 -4.11 -4.80 -16.89
CA TYR A 114 -3.35 -4.37 -18.06
C TYR A 114 -4.17 -3.46 -19.00
N ASN A 115 -5.42 -3.85 -19.30
CA ASN A 115 -6.30 -3.03 -20.13
C ASN A 115 -6.54 -1.64 -19.53
N SER A 116 -6.68 -1.54 -18.21
CA SER A 116 -6.89 -0.26 -17.53
C SER A 116 -5.64 0.63 -17.62
N PHE A 117 -4.44 0.06 -17.49
CA PHE A 117 -3.18 0.78 -17.68
C PHE A 117 -2.98 1.24 -19.13
N GLU A 118 -3.34 0.43 -20.13
CA GLU A 118 -3.23 0.79 -21.54
C GLU A 118 -4.18 1.93 -21.94
N ILE A 119 -5.44 1.87 -21.48
CA ILE A 119 -6.46 2.89 -21.79
C ILE A 119 -6.04 4.26 -21.22
N GLU A 120 -5.58 4.32 -19.98
CA GLU A 120 -5.07 5.53 -19.33
C GLU A 120 -3.83 6.08 -20.06
N SER A 121 -2.90 5.21 -20.45
CA SER A 121 -1.69 5.60 -21.19
C SER A 121 -2.02 6.21 -22.56
N LEU A 122 -2.96 5.60 -23.29
CA LEU A 122 -3.49 6.14 -24.56
C LEU A 122 -4.18 7.48 -24.36
N PHE A 123 -5.00 7.62 -23.32
CA PHE A 123 -5.69 8.87 -23.00
C PHE A 123 -4.71 10.02 -22.72
N LEU A 124 -3.63 9.75 -21.98
CA LEU A 124 -2.56 10.71 -21.73
C LEU A 124 -1.88 11.14 -23.04
N CYS A 125 -1.58 10.18 -23.91
CA CYS A 125 -0.92 10.41 -25.20
C CYS A 125 -1.79 11.27 -26.14
N PHE A 126 -3.08 10.96 -26.24
CA PHE A 126 -4.05 11.77 -27.00
C PHE A 126 -4.23 13.18 -26.43
N SER A 127 -4.21 13.33 -25.10
CA SER A 127 -4.31 14.63 -24.43
C SER A 127 -3.08 15.51 -24.72
N CYS A 128 -1.87 14.93 -24.68
CA CYS A 128 -0.64 15.60 -25.11
C CYS A 128 -0.69 16.01 -26.59
N PHE A 129 -1.21 15.15 -27.47
CA PHE A 129 -1.35 15.45 -28.89
C PHE A 129 -2.31 16.62 -29.16
N LYS A 130 -3.49 16.65 -28.51
CA LYS A 130 -4.43 17.77 -28.61
C LYS A 130 -3.83 19.08 -28.09
N ARG A 131 -2.99 19.03 -27.05
CA ARG A 131 -2.32 20.21 -26.49
C ARG A 131 -1.30 20.79 -27.47
N LYS A 132 -0.50 19.97 -28.14
CA LYS A 132 0.44 20.44 -29.19
C LYS A 132 -0.27 21.11 -30.37
N ARG A 133 -1.40 20.57 -30.84
CA ARG A 133 -2.18 21.20 -31.94
C ARG A 133 -2.75 22.58 -31.57
N LYS A 134 -3.17 22.80 -30.31
CA LYS A 134 -3.64 24.13 -29.85
C LYS A 134 -2.51 25.16 -29.75
N VAL A 135 -1.32 24.75 -29.32
CA VAL A 135 -0.14 25.64 -29.23
C VAL A 135 0.33 26.06 -30.63
N VAL A 136 0.41 25.13 -31.58
CA VAL A 136 0.80 25.43 -32.97
C VAL A 136 -0.19 26.40 -33.65
N LYS A 137 -1.51 26.22 -33.45
CA LYS A 137 -2.51 27.15 -33.98
C LYS A 137 -2.44 28.57 -33.38
N ARG A 138 -1.93 28.73 -32.15
CA ARG A 138 -1.74 30.06 -31.53
C ARG A 138 -0.52 30.79 -32.08
N HIS A 139 0.51 30.07 -32.53
CA HIS A 139 1.70 30.68 -33.12
C HIS A 139 1.47 31.16 -34.57
N ASN A 140 0.58 30.52 -35.32
CA ASN A 140 0.25 30.91 -36.70
C ASN A 140 -0.78 32.05 -36.81
N ASN A 141 -1.32 32.54 -35.68
CA ASN A 141 -2.31 33.61 -35.64
C ASN A 141 -1.78 34.93 -35.04
N ASN A 142 -0.46 35.03 -34.82
CA ASN A 142 0.29 36.26 -34.56
C ASN A 142 1.23 36.51 -35.74
#